data_AF-A0A371G7J5-F1
#
_entry.id   AF-A0A371G7J5-F1
#
_cell.length_a   1.000
_cell.length_b   1.000
_cell.length_c   1.000
_cell.angle_alpha   90.00
_cell.angle_beta   90.00
_cell.angle_gamma   90.00
#
_symmetry.space_group_name_H-M   'P 1'
#
loop_
_entity.id
_entity.type
_entity.pdbx_description
1 polymer ?
#
loop_
_entity_poly.entity_id
_entity_poly.type
_entity_poly.pdbx_seq_one_letter_code
_entity_poly.pdbx_strand_id
1 'polypeptide(L)' 'MYSQSVRMFLKEIGQLFVKNEKAEMDILLAKLISMKYKGKENIRDYIMKMSNLASKLNSLKLKLGEDLFMPWF' A
#
# COMPACT_ATOMS: atom_id res chain seq x y z
N MET A 1 37.00 -7.05 11.36
CA MET A 1 35.86 -7.91 11.80
C MET A 1 34.61 -7.10 12.16
N TYR A 2 34.69 -6.07 13.02
CA TYR A 2 33.52 -5.29 13.45
C TYR A 2 32.75 -4.61 12.30
N SER A 3 33.47 -4.03 11.33
CA SER A 3 32.86 -3.38 10.16
C SER A 3 32.11 -4.34 9.23
N GLN A 4 32.49 -5.62 9.17
CA GLN A 4 31.79 -6.62 8.36
C GLN A 4 30.48 -7.04 9.03
N SER A 5 30.48 -7.22 10.36
CA SER A 5 29.29 -7.55 11.14
C SER A 5 28.21 -6.46 11.02
N VAL A 6 28.60 -5.19 11.17
CA VAL A 6 27.68 -4.04 11.00
C VAL A 6 27.08 -3.99 9.60
N ARG A 7 27.88 -4.25 8.55
CA ARG A 7 27.37 -4.30 7.16
C ARG A 7 26.36 -5.43 6.94
N MET A 8 26.60 -6.62 7.51
CA MET A 8 25.65 -7.74 7.38
C MET A 8 24.35 -7.44 8.11
N PHE A 9 24.41 -6.91 9.33
CA PHE A 9 23.24 -6.53 10.11
C PHE A 9 22.37 -5.48 9.39
N LEU A 10 23.00 -4.42 8.84
CA LEU A 10 22.26 -3.41 8.05
C LEU A 10 21.60 -4.00 6.81
N LYS A 11 22.26 -4.98 6.15
CA LYS A 11 21.69 -5.68 4.99
C LYS A 11 20.47 -6.52 5.38
N GLU A 12 20.53 -7.23 6.49
CA GLU A 12 19.39 -8.01 7.02
C GLU A 12 18.21 -7.10 7.35
N ILE A 13 18.45 -5.97 8.02
CA ILE A 13 17.42 -4.94 8.27
C ILE A 13 16.79 -4.46 6.97
N GLY A 14 17.61 -4.12 5.96
CA GLY A 14 17.11 -3.70 4.66
C GLY A 14 16.21 -4.75 3.99
N GLN A 15 16.55 -6.04 4.09
CA GLN A 15 15.72 -7.12 3.57
C GLN A 15 14.38 -7.25 4.31
N LEU A 16 14.36 -7.03 5.63
CA LEU A 16 13.12 -7.01 6.41
C LEU A 16 12.20 -5.86 5.99
N PHE A 17 12.75 -4.66 5.73
CA PHE A 17 11.96 -3.54 5.20
C PHE A 17 11.34 -3.87 3.85
N VAL A 18 12.11 -4.39 2.90
CA VAL A 18 11.59 -4.80 1.58
C VAL A 18 10.49 -5.85 1.70
N LYS A 19 10.67 -6.85 2.58
CA LYS A 19 9.66 -7.88 2.84
C LYS A 19 8.39 -7.27 3.44
N ASN A 20 8.52 -6.33 4.37
CA ASN A 20 7.40 -5.66 5.01
C ASN A 20 6.62 -4.76 4.02
N GLU A 21 7.32 -3.99 3.18
CA GLU A 21 6.70 -3.17 2.12
C GLU A 21 5.87 -4.05 1.18
N LYS A 22 6.41 -5.21 0.77
CA LYS A 22 5.69 -6.18 -0.05
C LYS A 22 4.44 -6.73 0.66
N ALA A 23 4.57 -7.11 1.92
CA ALA A 23 3.45 -7.63 2.70
C ALA A 23 2.35 -6.57 2.91
N GLU A 24 2.74 -5.31 3.17
CA GLU A 24 1.81 -4.19 3.29
C GLU A 24 1.08 -3.93 1.97
N MET A 25 1.80 -3.95 0.85
CA MET A 25 1.22 -3.83 -0.49
C MET A 25 0.17 -4.93 -0.76
N ASP A 26 0.49 -6.19 -0.47
CA ASP A 26 -0.42 -7.33 -0.64
C ASP A 26 -1.70 -7.16 0.21
N ILE A 27 -1.55 -6.71 1.46
CA ILE A 27 -2.68 -6.45 2.37
C ILE A 27 -3.56 -5.31 1.84
N LEU A 28 -2.96 -4.21 1.39
CA LEU A 28 -3.70 -3.06 0.85
C LEU A 28 -4.43 -3.41 -0.43
N LEU A 29 -3.80 -4.19 -1.32
CA LEU A 29 -4.42 -4.66 -2.56
C LEU A 29 -5.60 -5.59 -2.26
N ALA A 30 -5.42 -6.56 -1.35
CA ALA A 30 -6.49 -7.46 -0.93
C ALA A 30 -7.69 -6.70 -0.34
N LYS A 31 -7.44 -5.64 0.45
CA LYS A 31 -8.50 -4.74 0.94
C LYS A 31 -9.19 -3.99 -0.19
N LEU A 32 -8.43 -3.42 -1.13
CA LEU A 32 -8.99 -2.65 -2.24
C LEU A 32 -9.89 -3.52 -3.14
N ILE A 33 -9.44 -4.70 -3.56
CA ILE A 33 -10.22 -5.60 -4.44
C ILE A 33 -11.45 -6.21 -3.75
N SER A 34 -11.44 -6.31 -2.42
CA SER A 34 -12.56 -6.85 -1.64
C SER A 34 -13.59 -5.79 -1.25
N MET A 35 -13.25 -4.50 -1.39
CA MET A 35 -14.20 -3.41 -1.14
C MET A 35 -15.34 -3.45 -2.15
N LYS A 36 -16.56 -3.67 -1.65
CA LYS A 36 -17.80 -3.56 -2.41
C LYS A 36 -18.70 -2.52 -1.75
N TYR A 37 -19.24 -1.61 -2.55
CA TYR A 37 -20.23 -0.66 -2.06
C TYR A 37 -21.49 -1.40 -1.59
N LYS A 38 -21.93 -1.14 -0.35
CA LYS A 38 -23.06 -1.87 0.26
C LYS A 38 -24.38 -1.12 0.22
N GLY A 39 -24.46 0.07 -0.38
CA GLY A 39 -25.68 0.89 -0.45
C GLY A 39 -26.14 1.52 0.87
N LYS A 40 -25.67 1.00 2.02
CA LYS A 40 -25.98 1.52 3.37
C LYS A 40 -25.01 2.60 3.83
N GLU A 41 -23.83 2.67 3.22
CA GLU A 41 -22.81 3.68 3.54
C GLU A 41 -22.95 4.90 2.62
N ASN A 42 -22.53 6.07 3.12
CA ASN A 42 -22.46 7.27 2.29
C ASN A 42 -21.48 7.03 1.14
N ILE A 43 -21.90 7.33 -0.09
CA ILE A 43 -21.09 7.13 -1.29
C ILE A 43 -19.77 7.90 -1.24
N ARG A 44 -19.77 9.12 -0.64
CA ARG A 44 -18.57 9.94 -0.45
C ARG A 44 -17.56 9.25 0.48
N ASP A 45 -18.04 8.66 1.57
CA ASP A 45 -17.17 7.94 2.50
C ASP A 45 -16.59 6.67 1.87
N TYR A 46 -17.38 5.96 1.06
CA TYR A 46 -16.90 4.81 0.30
C TYR A 46 -15.79 5.20 -0.68
N ILE A 47 -16.02 6.24 -1.49
CA ILE A 47 -15.04 6.77 -2.46
C ILE A 47 -13.77 7.25 -1.75
N MET A 48 -13.90 7.96 -0.63
CA MET A 48 -12.75 8.47 0.14
C MET A 48 -11.92 7.33 0.73
N LYS A 49 -12.56 6.28 1.26
CA LYS A 49 -11.84 5.08 1.75
C LYS A 49 -11.10 4.37 0.62
N MET A 50 -11.73 4.22 -0.53
CA MET A 50 -11.13 3.60 -1.71
C MET A 50 -9.91 4.41 -2.22
N SER A 51 -10.08 5.72 -2.33
CA SER A 51 -9.01 6.66 -2.76
C SER A 51 -7.82 6.66 -1.80
N ASN A 52 -8.06 6.60 -0.49
CA ASN A 52 -7.00 6.50 0.52
C ASN A 52 -6.19 5.20 0.36
N LEU A 53 -6.84 4.07 0.06
CA LEU A 53 -6.12 2.81 -0.20
C LEU A 53 -5.30 2.89 -1.49
N ALA A 54 -5.85 3.46 -2.57
CA ALA A 54 -5.14 3.64 -3.83
C ALA A 54 -3.91 4.57 -3.67
N SER A 55 -4.05 5.67 -2.92
CA SER A 55 -2.94 6.59 -2.62
C SER A 55 -1.81 5.91 -1.84
N LYS A 56 -2.14 5.08 -0.84
CA LYS A 56 -1.14 4.29 -0.10
C LYS A 56 -0.40 3.30 -1.01
N LEU A 57 -1.11 2.60 -1.89
CA LEU A 57 -0.50 1.71 -2.88
C LEU A 57 0.45 2.47 -3.82
N ASN A 58 0.07 3.69 -4.25
CA ASN A 58 0.94 4.55 -5.06
C ASN A 58 2.23 4.94 -4.32
N SER A 59 2.14 5.23 -3.03
CA SER A 59 3.30 5.58 -2.19
C SER A 59 4.30 4.41 -2.07
N LEU A 60 3.81 3.18 -2.17
CA LEU A 60 4.61 1.95 -2.25
C LEU A 60 5.09 1.64 -3.68
N LYS A 61 5.05 2.62 -4.58
CA LYS A 61 5.49 2.55 -5.99
C LYS A 61 4.68 1.57 -6.87
N LEU A 62 3.49 1.16 -6.43
CA LEU A 62 2.56 0.43 -7.28
C LEU A 62 1.81 1.44 -8.16
N LYS A 63 2.15 1.51 -9.45
CA LYS A 63 1.40 2.33 -10.40
C LYS A 63 0.04 1.69 -10.68
N LEU A 64 -1.01 2.23 -10.08
CA LEU A 64 -2.40 1.93 -10.47
C LEU A 64 -2.76 2.79 -11.69
N GLY A 65 -3.68 2.29 -12.54
CA GLY A 65 -4.15 3.07 -13.69
C GLY A 65 -4.80 4.38 -13.27
N GLU A 66 -4.66 5.42 -14.10
CA GLU A 66 -5.23 6.76 -13.83
C GLU A 66 -6.75 6.73 -13.59
N ASP A 67 -7.45 5.76 -14.19
CA ASP A 67 -8.87 5.51 -13.99
C ASP A 67 -9.26 5.19 -12.53
N LEU A 68 -8.32 4.67 -11.73
CA LEU A 68 -8.51 4.39 -10.29
C LEU A 68 -8.23 5.62 -9.40
N PHE A 69 -7.62 6.65 -9.97
CA PHE A 69 -7.20 7.87 -9.26
C PHE A 69 -8.08 9.07 -9.52
N MET A 70 -9.14 8.96 -10.34
CA MET A 70 -10.06 10.07 -10.62
C MET A 70 -10.53 10.69 -9.30
N PRO A 71 -10.06 11.90 -8.96
CA PRO A 71 -10.58 12.64 -7.83
C PRO A 71 -11.93 13.13 -8.31
N TRP A 72 -13.01 12.52 -7.82
CA TRP A 72 -14.37 13.01 -8.07
C TRP A 72 -14.68 14.26 -7.23
N PHE A 73 -13.72 15.20 -7.16
CA PHE A 73 -13.81 16.50 -6.51
C PHE A 73 -13.09 17.55 -7.36
#